data_AF-A0A1A8B0U3-F1
#
_entry.id   AF-A0A1A8B0U3-F1
#
_cell.length_a   1.000
_cell.length_b   1.000
_cell.length_c   1.000
_cell.angle_alpha   90.00
_cell.angle_beta   90.00
_cell.angle_gamma   90.00
#
_symmetry.space_group_name_H-M   'P 1'
#
loop_
_entity.id
_entity.type
_entity.pdbx_description
1 polymer ?
#
loop_
_entity_poly.entity_id
_entity_poly.type
_entity_poly.pdbx_seq_one_letter_code
_entity_poly.pdbx_strand_id
1 'polypeptide(L)'
;MRRKGLKGSVDLEKIKCVETVQPEANTPQERQFAFQIIYDEGPLYIFAKHEEVRAEWIKKLKEMVRFNKELMQKYHPCFWVDGVWLCCQQEVKQAMGCKVLDSKN
;
A
#
# COMPACT_ATOMS: atom_id res chain seq x y z
N MET A 1 -22.74 19.48 -13.22
CA MET A 1 -21.59 18.78 -12.59
C MET A 1 -21.63 17.32 -13.02
N ARG A 2 -20.76 16.87 -13.95
CA ARG A 2 -20.71 15.45 -14.36
C ARG A 2 -20.28 14.62 -13.15
N ARG A 3 -21.14 13.72 -12.66
CA ARG A 3 -20.72 12.66 -11.72
C ARG A 3 -19.65 11.85 -12.44
N LYS A 4 -18.39 11.92 -11.97
CA LYS A 4 -17.34 11.04 -12.48
C LYS A 4 -17.77 9.59 -12.18
N GLY A 5 -17.76 8.72 -13.18
CA GLY A 5 -18.08 7.30 -13.00
C GLY A 5 -17.09 6.60 -12.07
N LEU A 6 -17.50 5.47 -11.49
CA LEU A 6 -16.63 4.60 -10.69
C LEU A 6 -15.48 4.09 -11.56
N LYS A 7 -14.23 4.27 -11.10
CA LYS A 7 -13.03 3.80 -11.81
C LYS A 7 -12.54 2.42 -11.36
N GLY A 8 -12.96 1.98 -10.18
CA GLY A 8 -12.57 0.71 -9.58
C GLY A 8 -13.00 0.63 -8.12
N SER A 9 -12.95 -0.57 -7.57
CA SER A 9 -13.26 -0.89 -6.17
C SER A 9 -12.40 -2.06 -5.73
N VAL A 10 -12.04 -2.08 -4.44
CA VAL A 10 -11.34 -3.20 -3.80
C VAL A 10 -12.22 -3.70 -2.67
N ASP A 11 -12.56 -4.99 -2.68
CA ASP A 11 -13.31 -5.61 -1.59
C ASP A 11 -12.43 -5.68 -0.34
N LEU A 12 -12.96 -5.25 0.81
CA LEU A 12 -12.21 -5.22 2.06
C LEU A 12 -11.62 -6.58 2.42
N GLU A 13 -12.36 -7.66 2.18
CA GLU A 13 -11.95 -9.04 2.49
C GLU A 13 -10.74 -9.52 1.68
N LYS A 14 -10.46 -8.91 0.53
CA LYS A 14 -9.31 -9.23 -0.34
C LYS A 14 -8.05 -8.45 0.03
N ILE A 15 -8.16 -7.45 0.92
CA ILE A 15 -7.00 -6.68 1.36
C ILE A 15 -6.14 -7.57 2.27
N LYS A 16 -4.86 -7.68 1.91
CA LYS A 16 -3.87 -8.52 2.59
C LYS A 16 -2.87 -7.72 3.41
N CYS A 17 -2.68 -6.45 3.09
CA CYS A 17 -1.78 -5.55 3.81
C CYS A 17 -2.13 -4.08 3.50
N VAL A 18 -1.95 -3.21 4.50
CA VAL A 18 -2.01 -1.75 4.34
C VAL A 18 -0.83 -1.13 5.05
N GLU A 19 0.06 -0.46 4.32
CA GLU A 19 1.30 0.08 4.88
C GLU A 19 1.76 1.37 4.20
N THR A 20 2.63 2.11 4.87
CA THR A 20 3.35 3.22 4.25
C THR A 20 4.24 2.76 3.10
N VAL A 21 4.46 3.66 2.13
CA VAL A 21 5.50 3.50 1.10
C VAL A 21 6.59 4.51 1.37
N GLN A 22 7.84 4.05 1.39
CA GLN A 22 9.02 4.88 1.56
C GLN A 22 9.19 5.78 0.33
N PRO A 23 9.28 7.11 0.50
CA PRO A 23 9.57 7.99 -0.61
C PRO A 23 11.01 7.77 -1.09
N GLU A 24 11.20 7.91 -2.40
CA GLU A 24 12.52 7.99 -3.03
C GLU A 24 13.16 9.35 -2.74
N ALA A 25 14.49 9.45 -2.83
CA ALA A 25 15.26 10.66 -2.49
C ALA A 25 14.77 11.94 -3.21
N ASN A 26 14.25 11.81 -4.42
CA ASN A 26 13.78 12.93 -5.25
C ASN A 26 12.25 12.92 -5.44
N THR A 27 11.50 12.36 -4.48
CA THR A 27 10.04 12.27 -4.56
C THR A 27 9.42 13.68 -4.58
N PRO A 28 8.57 14.01 -5.58
CA PRO A 28 7.83 15.25 -5.57
C PRO A 28 6.97 15.38 -4.31
N GLN A 29 6.75 16.60 -3.82
CA GLN A 29 6.00 16.84 -2.58
C GLN A 29 4.59 16.21 -2.62
N GLU A 30 3.94 16.19 -3.78
CA GLU A 30 2.62 15.58 -4.00
C GLU A 30 2.61 14.05 -3.79
N ARG A 31 3.77 13.41 -3.81
CA ARG A 31 3.93 11.95 -3.66
C ARG A 31 4.55 11.55 -2.32
N GLN A 32 4.85 12.52 -1.45
CA GLN A 32 5.58 12.30 -0.21
C GLN A 32 4.82 11.40 0.78
N PHE A 33 3.49 11.52 0.82
CA PHE A 33 2.64 10.79 1.76
C PHE A 33 1.95 9.60 1.07
N ALA A 34 2.77 8.76 0.45
CA ALA A 34 2.31 7.53 -0.18
C ALA A 34 2.04 6.41 0.85
N PHE A 35 1.00 5.63 0.59
CA PHE A 35 0.73 4.35 1.23
C PHE A 35 0.20 3.35 0.20
N GLN A 36 0.24 2.06 0.54
CA GLN A 36 -0.18 0.98 -0.33
C GLN A 36 -1.28 0.13 0.30
N ILE A 37 -2.19 -0.34 -0.54
CA ILE A 37 -3.16 -1.39 -0.24
C ILE A 37 -2.77 -2.58 -1.10
N ILE A 38 -2.36 -3.69 -0.49
CA ILE A 38 -2.00 -4.92 -1.20
C ILE A 38 -3.21 -5.85 -1.20
N TYR A 39 -3.61 -6.28 -2.39
CA TYR A 39 -4.68 -7.25 -2.63
C TYR A 39 -4.27 -8.20 -3.76
N ASP A 40 -5.19 -9.04 -4.27
CA ASP A 40 -4.89 -10.09 -5.25
C ASP A 40 -4.16 -9.60 -6.52
N GLU A 41 -4.45 -8.40 -7.02
CA GLU A 41 -3.82 -7.87 -8.25
C GLU A 41 -2.49 -7.12 -7.98
N GLY A 42 -2.03 -7.13 -6.73
CA GLY A 42 -0.81 -6.48 -6.26
C GLY A 42 -1.06 -5.16 -5.52
N PRO A 43 -0.05 -4.29 -5.38
CA PRO A 43 -0.18 -3.02 -4.68
C PRO A 43 -1.01 -2.00 -5.46
N LEU A 44 -1.97 -1.37 -4.76
CA LEU A 44 -2.57 -0.09 -5.13
C LEU A 44 -1.89 1.03 -4.34
N TYR A 45 -1.28 1.98 -5.04
CA TYR A 45 -0.64 3.14 -4.42
C TYR A 45 -1.60 4.32 -4.29
N ILE A 46 -1.64 4.92 -3.10
CA ILE A 46 -2.46 6.09 -2.79
C ILE A 46 -1.54 7.17 -2.23
N PHE A 47 -1.68 8.38 -2.75
CA PHE A 47 -0.91 9.55 -2.33
C PHE A 47 -1.84 10.48 -1.54
N ALA A 48 -1.64 10.55 -0.23
CA ALA A 48 -2.37 11.48 0.61
C ALA A 48 -1.79 12.89 0.47
N LYS A 49 -2.60 13.91 0.79
CA LYS A 49 -2.17 15.31 0.74
C LYS A 49 -1.21 15.67 1.89
N HIS A 50 -1.42 15.08 3.06
CA HIS A 50 -0.69 15.35 4.30
C HIS A 50 -0.47 14.07 5.11
N GLU A 51 0.48 14.11 6.04
CA GLU A 51 0.84 12.95 6.86
C GLU A 51 -0.31 12.48 7.74
N GLU A 52 -1.07 13.42 8.30
CA GLU A 52 -2.18 13.14 9.20
C GLU A 52 -3.27 12.34 8.48
N VAL A 53 -3.56 12.73 7.24
CA VAL A 53 -4.54 12.04 6.38
C VAL A 53 -4.04 10.63 6.04
N ARG A 54 -2.76 10.48 5.70
CA ARG A 54 -2.16 9.16 5.45
C ARG A 54 -2.30 8.26 6.67
N ALA A 55 -1.91 8.75 7.84
CA ALA A 55 -1.93 8.00 9.08
C ALA A 55 -3.35 7.58 9.46
N GLU A 56 -4.33 8.48 9.30
CA GLU A 56 -5.75 8.19 9.56
C GLU A 56 -6.28 7.07 8.64
N TRP A 57 -6.00 7.14 7.33
CA TRP A 57 -6.41 6.12 6.38
C TRP A 57 -5.78 4.76 6.68
N ILE A 58 -4.47 4.72 6.93
CA ILE A 58 -3.76 3.48 7.27
C ILE A 58 -4.36 2.86 8.53
N LYS A 59 -4.53 3.66 9.60
CA LYS A 59 -5.11 3.20 10.86
C LYS A 59 -6.50 2.61 10.62
N LYS A 60 -7.38 3.35 9.93
CA LYS A 60 -8.76 2.93 9.71
C LYS A 60 -8.85 1.66 8.88
N LEU A 61 -8.07 1.57 7.80
CA LEU A 61 -8.05 0.39 6.95
C LEU A 61 -7.49 -0.82 7.70
N LYS A 62 -6.39 -0.67 8.45
CA LYS A 62 -5.84 -1.74 9.30
C LYS A 62 -6.87 -2.27 10.30
N GLU A 63 -7.63 -1.39 10.95
CA GLU A 63 -8.71 -1.79 11.86
C GLU A 63 -9.80 -2.60 11.14
N MET A 64 -10.16 -2.20 9.92
CA MET A 64 -11.22 -2.85 9.13
C MET A 64 -10.81 -4.22 8.58
N VAL A 65 -9.52 -4.44 8.30
CA VAL A 65 -9.01 -5.66 7.67
C VAL A 65 -8.36 -6.64 8.65
N ARG A 66 -8.26 -6.30 9.94
CA ARG A 66 -7.51 -7.06 10.96
C ARG A 66 -7.93 -8.53 11.14
N PHE A 67 -9.12 -8.91 10.64
CA PHE A 67 -9.65 -10.27 10.73
C PHE A 67 -9.74 -10.98 9.37
N ASN A 68 -9.15 -10.39 8.31
CA ASN A 68 -9.08 -11.05 7.01
C ASN A 68 -8.22 -12.32 7.11
N LYS A 69 -8.61 -13.35 6.36
CA LYS A 69 -7.98 -14.67 6.43
C LYS A 69 -6.55 -14.69 5.86
N GLU A 70 -6.27 -13.85 4.88
CA GLU A 70 -5.02 -13.86 4.11
C GLU A 70 -4.12 -12.66 4.40
N LEU A 71 -4.03 -12.23 5.66
CA LEU A 71 -3.13 -11.14 6.04
C LEU A 71 -1.66 -11.55 5.84
N MET A 72 -0.92 -10.74 5.09
CA MET A 72 0.52 -10.95 4.89
C MET A 72 1.29 -10.72 6.18
N GLN A 73 2.46 -11.36 6.31
CA GLN A 73 3.41 -11.13 7.40
C GLN A 73 4.63 -10.31 6.97
N LYS A 74 4.80 -10.17 5.65
CA LYS A 74 5.87 -9.38 5.03
C LYS A 74 5.30 -8.53 3.90
N TYR A 75 5.92 -7.39 3.65
CA TYR A 75 5.55 -6.45 2.59
C TYR A 75 6.78 -5.83 1.93
N HIS A 76 6.57 -5.10 0.85
CA HIS A 76 7.60 -4.32 0.17
C HIS A 76 7.46 -2.84 0.54
N PRO A 77 8.44 -2.22 1.23
CA PRO A 77 8.31 -0.84 1.69
C PRO A 77 8.46 0.22 0.61
N CYS A 78 8.95 -0.12 -0.59
CA CYS A 78 9.14 0.83 -1.70
C CYS A 78 8.24 0.49 -2.89
N PHE A 79 8.20 1.37 -3.90
CA PHE A 79 7.41 1.18 -5.11
C PHE A 79 7.88 -0.01 -5.96
N TRP A 80 6.93 -0.59 -6.70
CA TRP A 80 7.14 -1.42 -7.87
C TRP A 80 7.18 -0.51 -9.10
N VAL A 81 8.34 -0.38 -9.74
CA VAL A 81 8.59 0.51 -10.87
C VAL A 81 9.42 -0.23 -11.90
N ASP A 82 9.11 -0.07 -13.18
CA ASP A 82 9.87 -0.64 -14.31
C ASP A 82 10.20 -2.14 -14.18
N GLY A 83 9.25 -2.90 -13.59
CA GLY A 83 9.40 -4.35 -13.44
C GLY A 83 10.18 -4.80 -12.22
N VAL A 84 10.54 -3.89 -11.30
CA VAL A 84 11.32 -4.22 -10.10
C VAL A 84 10.76 -3.59 -8.82
N TRP A 85 10.94 -4.28 -7.69
CA TRP A 85 10.73 -3.73 -6.35
C TRP A 85 11.94 -2.89 -5.92
N LEU A 86 11.78 -1.58 -5.76
CA LEU A 86 12.89 -0.69 -5.41
C LEU A 86 13.54 -1.02 -4.05
N CYS A 87 12.83 -1.69 -3.16
CA CYS A 87 13.34 -2.08 -1.83
C CYS A 87 14.29 -3.29 -1.83
N CYS A 88 14.18 -4.19 -2.81
CA CYS A 88 14.90 -5.47 -2.78
C CYS A 88 15.33 -6.01 -4.15
N GLN A 89 15.05 -5.28 -5.23
CA GLN A 89 15.39 -5.62 -6.61
C GLN A 89 14.76 -6.93 -7.11
N GLN A 90 13.71 -7.44 -6.44
CA GLN A 90 12.96 -8.58 -6.95
C GLN A 90 12.16 -8.17 -8.21
N GLU A 91 12.22 -9.00 -9.25
CA GLU A 91 11.61 -8.76 -10.58
C GLU A 91 10.23 -9.43 -10.75
N VAL A 92 9.63 -9.90 -9.66
CA VAL A 92 8.29 -10.49 -9.66
C VAL A 92 7.36 -9.65 -8.80
N LYS A 93 6.31 -9.07 -9.40
CA LYS A 93 5.35 -8.19 -8.70
C LYS A 93 4.68 -8.89 -7.52
N GLN A 94 4.44 -10.20 -7.64
CA GLN A 94 3.83 -11.04 -6.60
C GLN A 94 4.86 -11.71 -5.68
N ALA A 95 6.13 -11.30 -5.72
CA ALA A 95 7.15 -11.84 -4.84
C ALA A 95 6.82 -11.57 -3.36
N MET A 96 7.25 -12.48 -2.48
CA MET A 96 7.14 -12.31 -1.04
C MET A 96 7.81 -11.00 -0.60
N GLY A 97 7.14 -10.27 0.29
CA GLY A 97 7.64 -9.02 0.86
C GLY A 97 9.02 -9.16 1.50
N CYS A 98 9.88 -8.16 1.33
CA CYS A 98 11.23 -8.16 1.88
C CYS A 98 11.31 -7.63 3.32
N LYS A 99 10.26 -6.98 3.83
CA LYS A 99 10.22 -6.41 5.19
C LYS A 99 9.12 -7.07 6.01
N VAL A 100 9.43 -7.49 7.24
CA VAL A 100 8.45 -8.03 8.18
C VAL A 100 7.53 -6.91 8.68
N LEU A 101 6.23 -7.18 8.77
CA LEU A 101 5.28 -6.25 9.40
C LEU A 101 5.54 -6.23 10.91
N ASP A 102 5.64 -5.03 11.49
CA ASP A 102 5.80 -4.91 12.93
C ASP A 102 4.46 -5.24 13.61
N SER A 103 4.43 -6.32 14.39
CA SER A 103 3.21 -6.88 14.99
C SER A 103 2.63 -6.05 16.15
N LYS A 104 3.12 -4.83 16.38
CA LYS A 104 2.68 -4.00 17.51
C LYS A 104 1.36 -3.29 17.18
N ASN A 105 0.27 -4.02 17.43
CA ASN A 105 -1.01 -3.42 17.81
C ASN A 105 -1.04 -3.20 19.32
#